data_AF-A0A2A3T075-F1
#
_entry.id   AF-A0A2A3T075-F1
#
_cell.length_a   1.000
_cell.length_b   1.000
_cell.length_c   1.000
_cell.angle_alpha   90.00
_cell.angle_beta   90.00
_cell.angle_gamma   90.00
#
_symmetry.space_group_name_H-M   'P 1'
#
loop_
_entity.id
_entity.type
_entity.pdbx_description
1 polymer ?
#
loop_
_entity_poly.entity_id
_entity_poly.type
_entity_poly.pdbx_seq_one_letter_code
_entity_poly.pdbx_strand_id
1 'polypeptide(L)'
;MKESLRAFMNGLIDYAGLFPPAKLPLDEAIDDYVMHLKGENSWMLGRFIIPVTKLNELDRFVPLFDEIGTLELAVLGSGGDYNDEYLSKISKDMAKISDYRNKHSGK
;
A
#
# COMPACT_ATOMS: atom_id res chain seq x y z
N MET A 1 21.31 18.95 -1.98
CA MET A 1 21.37 17.54 -2.40
C MET A 1 21.76 17.50 -3.87
N LYS A 2 22.50 16.51 -4.36
CA LYS A 2 22.73 16.38 -5.82
C LYS A 2 21.42 15.97 -6.49
N GLU A 3 21.11 16.51 -7.67
CA GLU A 3 19.88 16.15 -8.41
C GLU A 3 19.80 14.64 -8.71
N SER A 4 20.94 13.99 -8.95
CA SER A 4 20.98 12.54 -9.13
C SER A 4 20.55 11.76 -7.89
N LEU A 5 20.88 12.24 -6.69
CA LEU A 5 20.43 11.62 -5.44
C LEU A 5 18.94 11.87 -5.20
N ARG A 6 18.46 13.08 -5.53
CA ARG A 6 17.03 13.40 -5.45
C ARG A 6 16.20 12.52 -6.39
N ALA A 7 16.66 12.33 -7.63
CA ALA A 7 16.02 11.42 -8.57
C ALA A 7 16.03 9.96 -8.07
N PHE A 8 17.15 9.50 -7.49
CA PHE A 8 17.26 8.15 -6.94
C PHE A 8 16.33 7.89 -5.75
N MET A 9 16.18 8.88 -4.87
CA MET A 9 15.39 8.72 -3.64
C MET A 9 13.88 8.93 -3.85
N ASN A 10 13.45 9.46 -5.00
CA ASN A 10 12.05 9.77 -5.25
C ASN A 10 11.19 8.50 -5.24
N GLY A 11 10.26 8.40 -4.28
CA GLY A 11 9.40 7.22 -4.09
C GLY A 11 10.15 5.93 -3.70
N LEU A 12 11.38 6.03 -3.19
CA LEU A 12 12.23 4.88 -2.91
C LEU A 12 11.77 4.06 -1.69
N ILE A 13 11.06 4.69 -0.74
CA ILE A 13 10.72 4.08 0.54
C ILE A 13 9.23 3.71 0.55
N ASP A 14 8.92 2.42 0.41
CA ASP A 14 7.56 1.92 0.67
C ASP A 14 7.31 1.82 2.19
N TYR A 15 6.09 2.15 2.62
CA TYR A 15 5.70 2.12 4.03
C TYR A 15 5.08 0.76 4.39
N ALA A 16 5.68 0.09 5.40
CA ALA A 16 5.33 -1.27 5.81
C ALA A 16 4.86 -1.36 7.28
N GLY A 17 4.13 -0.37 7.79
CA GLY A 17 3.76 -0.28 9.21
C GLY A 17 3.00 -1.50 9.77
N LEU A 18 2.26 -2.22 8.92
CA LEU A 18 1.54 -3.44 9.28
C LEU A 18 2.43 -4.65 9.60
N PHE A 19 3.71 -4.59 9.23
CA PHE A 19 4.63 -5.72 9.31
C PHE A 19 5.64 -5.55 10.47
N PRO A 20 6.20 -6.65 11.01
CA PRO A 20 7.23 -6.56 12.03
C PRO A 20 8.43 -5.70 11.59
N PRO A 21 9.07 -4.96 12.51
CA PRO A 21 8.82 -4.98 13.96
C PRO A 21 7.66 -4.07 14.42
N ALA A 22 7.19 -3.13 13.60
CA ALA A 22 6.16 -2.16 14.00
C ALA A 22 4.81 -2.85 14.26
N LYS A 23 4.36 -3.70 13.32
CA LYS A 23 3.14 -4.53 13.45
C LYS A 23 1.93 -3.72 13.93
N LEU A 24 1.77 -2.52 13.38
CA LEU A 24 0.71 -1.60 13.78
C LEU A 24 -0.66 -2.12 13.35
N PRO A 25 -1.73 -1.76 14.09
CA PRO A 25 -3.10 -1.77 13.59
C PRO A 25 -3.23 -0.96 12.28
N LEU A 26 -4.26 -1.26 11.46
CA LEU A 26 -4.41 -0.64 10.14
C LEU A 26 -4.70 0.86 10.21
N ASP A 27 -5.52 1.27 11.17
CA ASP A 27 -5.79 2.68 11.49
C ASP A 27 -4.50 3.43 11.83
N GLU A 28 -3.72 2.93 12.79
CA GLU A 28 -2.45 3.57 13.17
C GLU A 28 -1.45 3.62 11.99
N ALA A 29 -1.36 2.53 11.21
CA ALA A 29 -0.48 2.48 10.04
C ALA A 29 -0.88 3.49 8.95
N ILE A 30 -2.18 3.72 8.75
CA ILE A 30 -2.68 4.71 7.77
C ILE A 30 -2.45 6.12 8.28
N ASP A 31 -2.69 6.39 9.57
CA ASP A 31 -2.44 7.70 10.17
C ASP A 31 -0.97 8.09 10.06
N ASP A 32 -0.05 7.18 10.38
CA ASP A 32 1.38 7.36 10.19
C ASP A 32 1.73 7.63 8.71
N TYR A 33 1.21 6.81 7.80
CA TYR A 33 1.47 6.99 6.37
C TYR A 33 1.01 8.35 5.85
N VAL A 34 -0.19 8.79 6.25
CA VAL A 34 -0.73 10.12 5.93
C VAL A 34 0.12 11.23 6.55
N MET A 35 0.58 11.07 7.79
CA MET A 35 1.49 12.01 8.43
C MET A 35 2.79 12.16 7.61
N HIS A 36 3.37 11.04 7.15
CA HIS A 36 4.57 11.04 6.32
C HIS A 36 4.35 11.69 4.95
N LEU A 37 3.19 11.48 4.32
CA LEU A 37 2.82 12.13 3.05
C LEU A 37 2.69 13.66 3.16
N LYS A 38 2.35 14.17 4.34
CA LYS A 38 2.26 15.62 4.63
C LYS A 38 3.58 16.25 5.08
N GLY A 39 4.62 15.45 5.29
CA GLY A 39 5.93 15.91 5.76
C GLY A 39 6.84 16.43 4.65
N GLU A 40 7.93 17.12 5.04
CA GLU A 40 8.91 17.72 4.12
C GLU A 40 9.65 16.67 3.24
N ASN A 41 9.71 15.42 3.69
CA ASN A 41 10.37 14.31 3.00
C ASN A 41 9.40 13.38 2.25
N SER A 42 8.14 13.78 2.07
CA SER A 42 7.11 12.96 1.42
C SER A 42 7.49 12.50 0.02
N TRP A 43 8.30 13.28 -0.70
CA TRP A 43 8.82 12.94 -2.03
C TRP A 43 9.66 11.66 -2.05
N MET A 44 10.19 11.21 -0.91
CA MET A 44 10.92 9.93 -0.81
C MET A 44 10.00 8.73 -0.59
N LEU A 45 8.76 8.97 -0.17
CA LEU A 45 7.79 7.93 0.21
C LEU A 45 7.09 7.39 -1.04
N GLY A 46 7.02 6.06 -1.13
CA GLY A 46 6.33 5.32 -2.18
C GLY A 46 4.99 4.78 -1.69
N ARG A 47 4.78 3.49 -1.87
CA ARG A 47 3.49 2.80 -1.71
C ARG A 47 3.24 2.38 -0.26
N PHE A 48 1.96 2.24 0.09
CA PHE A 48 1.55 1.56 1.32
C PHE A 48 1.50 0.04 1.08
N ILE A 49 2.26 -0.73 1.88
CA ILE A 49 2.28 -2.20 1.77
C ILE A 49 1.14 -2.78 2.60
N ILE A 50 0.29 -3.60 1.97
CA ILE A 50 -0.88 -4.20 2.64
C ILE A 50 -1.11 -5.66 2.21
N PRO A 51 -1.51 -6.57 3.13
CA PRO A 51 -1.99 -7.90 2.74
C PRO A 51 -3.28 -7.81 1.92
N VAL A 52 -3.42 -8.65 0.89
CA VAL A 52 -4.64 -8.74 0.07
C VAL A 52 -5.91 -8.98 0.90
N THR A 53 -5.78 -9.65 2.05
CA THR A 53 -6.88 -9.94 2.97
C THR A 53 -7.45 -8.70 3.66
N LYS A 54 -6.67 -7.61 3.73
CA LYS A 54 -7.06 -6.35 4.38
C LYS A 54 -7.50 -5.26 3.40
N LEU A 55 -7.50 -5.52 2.09
CA LEU A 55 -7.83 -4.48 1.08
C LEU A 55 -9.16 -3.78 1.34
N ASN A 56 -10.23 -4.55 1.63
CA ASN A 56 -11.55 -3.96 1.86
C ASN A 56 -11.61 -3.11 3.15
N GLU A 57 -10.72 -3.35 4.11
CA GLU A 57 -10.64 -2.53 5.32
C GLU A 57 -10.13 -1.11 5.01
N LEU A 58 -9.47 -0.90 3.84
CA LEU A 58 -9.05 0.42 3.40
C LEU A 58 -10.19 1.34 2.98
N ASP A 59 -11.38 0.80 2.66
CA ASP A 59 -12.52 1.57 2.16
C ASP A 59 -12.85 2.79 3.03
N ARG A 60 -12.76 2.63 4.36
CA ARG A 60 -13.06 3.71 5.33
C ARG A 60 -12.01 4.83 5.34
N PHE A 61 -10.82 4.58 4.82
CA PHE A 61 -9.71 5.53 4.78
C PHE A 61 -9.55 6.22 3.43
N VAL A 62 -10.15 5.69 2.36
CA VAL A 62 -10.11 6.31 1.02
C VAL A 62 -10.44 7.80 1.03
N PRO A 63 -11.43 8.31 1.80
CA PRO A 63 -11.70 9.75 1.85
C PRO A 63 -10.54 10.62 2.36
N LEU A 64 -9.59 10.07 3.14
CA LEU A 64 -8.42 10.82 3.62
C LEU A 64 -7.48 11.23 2.47
N PHE A 65 -7.56 10.53 1.34
CA PHE A 65 -6.69 10.71 0.19
C PHE A 65 -7.24 11.72 -0.83
N ASP A 66 -8.46 12.25 -0.63
CA ASP A 66 -9.07 13.24 -1.52
C ASP A 66 -8.25 14.54 -1.63
N GLU A 67 -7.55 14.91 -0.54
CA GLU A 67 -6.67 16.10 -0.50
C GLU A 67 -5.18 15.77 -0.72
N ILE A 68 -4.81 14.49 -0.62
CA ILE A 68 -3.40 14.04 -0.68
C ILE A 68 -3.04 13.58 -2.09
N GLY A 69 -3.98 12.95 -2.80
CA GLY A 69 -3.78 12.31 -4.09
C GLY A 69 -3.98 10.80 -4.01
N THR A 70 -3.65 10.09 -5.10
CA THR A 70 -3.89 8.64 -5.22
C THR A 70 -3.19 7.84 -4.13
N LEU A 71 -3.91 6.91 -3.49
CA LEU A 71 -3.33 5.93 -2.58
C LEU A 71 -2.65 4.81 -3.39
N GLU A 72 -1.34 4.88 -3.53
CA GLU A 72 -0.59 3.81 -4.19
C GLU A 72 -0.34 2.62 -3.26
N LEU A 73 -0.69 1.42 -3.71
CA LEU A 73 -0.62 0.19 -2.92
C LEU A 73 0.41 -0.80 -3.47
N ALA A 74 1.15 -1.43 -2.57
CA ALA A 74 1.89 -2.66 -2.82
C ALA A 74 1.21 -3.81 -2.08
N VAL A 75 0.45 -4.63 -2.82
CA VAL A 75 -0.39 -5.67 -2.21
C VAL A 75 0.37 -6.98 -2.08
N LEU A 76 0.48 -7.49 -0.86
CA LEU A 76 1.04 -8.81 -0.56
C LEU A 76 -0.02 -9.89 -0.79
N GLY A 77 0.21 -10.73 -1.80
CA GLY A 77 -0.63 -11.89 -2.11
C GLY A 77 -0.56 -12.98 -1.04
N SER A 78 -1.54 -13.86 -1.05
CA SER A 78 -1.63 -15.01 -0.16
C SER A 78 -0.59 -16.07 -0.53
N GLY A 79 0.04 -16.69 0.48
CA GLY A 79 0.88 -17.87 0.30
C GLY A 79 0.06 -19.17 0.16
N GLY A 80 0.74 -20.27 -0.15
CA GLY A 80 0.17 -21.62 -0.17
C GLY A 80 1.23 -22.67 0.14
N ASP A 81 0.82 -23.79 0.73
CA ASP A 81 1.75 -24.86 1.13
C ASP A 81 2.05 -25.81 -0.05
N TYR A 82 1.17 -25.81 -1.06
CA TYR A 82 1.26 -26.63 -2.27
C TYR A 82 1.08 -25.79 -3.53
N ASN A 83 1.68 -26.24 -4.65
CA ASN A 83 1.66 -25.51 -5.93
C ASN A 83 0.24 -25.22 -6.43
N ASP A 84 -0.65 -26.21 -6.48
CA ASP A 84 -2.01 -26.01 -7.01
C ASP A 84 -2.83 -25.05 -6.15
N GLU A 85 -2.63 -25.10 -4.83
CA GLU A 85 -3.26 -24.18 -3.88
C GLU A 85 -2.73 -22.76 -4.08
N TYR A 86 -1.40 -22.60 -4.18
CA TYR A 86 -0.75 -21.31 -4.40
C TYR A 86 -1.21 -20.68 -5.72
N LEU A 87 -1.24 -21.45 -6.82
CA LEU A 87 -1.72 -20.97 -8.12
C LEU A 87 -3.20 -20.55 -8.07
N SER A 88 -4.05 -21.34 -7.40
CA SER A 88 -5.46 -20.98 -7.21
C SER A 88 -5.62 -19.69 -6.40
N LYS A 89 -4.82 -19.51 -5.34
CA LYS A 89 -4.83 -18.31 -4.49
C LYS A 89 -4.34 -17.08 -5.25
N ILE A 90 -3.26 -17.17 -6.02
CA ILE A 90 -2.78 -16.06 -6.86
C ILE A 90 -3.88 -15.57 -7.80
N SER A 91 -4.56 -16.49 -8.52
CA SER A 91 -5.62 -16.07 -9.45
C SER A 91 -6.76 -15.34 -8.73
N LYS A 92 -7.14 -15.80 -7.53
CA LYS A 92 -8.15 -15.14 -6.70
C LYS A 92 -7.69 -13.77 -6.18
N ASP A 93 -6.43 -13.66 -5.78
CA ASP A 93 -5.86 -12.42 -5.28
C ASP A 93 -5.74 -11.37 -6.38
N MET A 94 -5.34 -11.78 -7.59
CA MET A 94 -5.32 -10.91 -8.77
C MET A 94 -6.72 -10.39 -9.12
N ALA A 95 -7.74 -11.24 -9.04
CA ALA A 95 -9.13 -10.82 -9.24
C ALA A 95 -9.55 -9.78 -8.19
N LYS A 96 -9.29 -10.05 -6.90
CA LYS A 96 -9.58 -9.10 -5.81
C LYS A 96 -8.87 -7.75 -5.99
N ILE A 97 -7.60 -7.77 -6.37
CA ILE A 97 -6.82 -6.54 -6.61
C ILE A 97 -7.43 -5.75 -7.77
N SER A 98 -7.79 -6.43 -8.87
CA SER A 98 -8.43 -5.81 -10.02
C SER A 98 -9.80 -5.21 -9.66
N ASP A 99 -10.63 -5.95 -8.93
CA ASP A 99 -11.95 -5.49 -8.51
C ASP A 99 -11.85 -4.28 -7.57
N TYR A 100 -10.92 -4.31 -6.62
CA TYR A 100 -10.67 -3.21 -5.71
C TYR A 100 -10.19 -1.95 -6.45
N ARG A 101 -9.26 -2.11 -7.40
CA ARG A 101 -8.79 -1.00 -8.25
C ARG A 101 -9.94 -0.42 -9.08
N ASN A 102 -10.77 -1.26 -9.68
CA ASN A 102 -11.90 -0.81 -10.50
C ASN A 102 -12.93 -0.05 -9.67
N LYS A 103 -13.23 -0.55 -8.46
CA LYS A 103 -14.15 0.09 -7.49
C LYS A 103 -13.73 1.52 -7.15
N HIS A 104 -12.43 1.75 -6.99
CA HIS A 104 -11.86 3.04 -6.58
C HIS A 104 -11.15 3.78 -7.73
N SER A 105 -11.59 3.55 -8.98
CA SER A 105 -10.96 4.14 -10.16
C SER A 105 -10.75 5.66 -10.02
N GLY A 106 -9.48 6.07 -10.00
CA GLY A 106 -9.07 7.48 -9.91
C GLY A 106 -8.75 7.98 -8.49
N LYS A 107 -8.80 7.12 -7.47
CA LYS A 107 -8.37 7.39 -6.10
C LYS A 107 -7.34 6.37 -5.61
#